data_AF-A0AAV5WSR9-F1
#
_entry.id   AF-A0AAV5WSR9-F1
#
_cell.length_a   1.000
_cell.length_b   1.000
_cell.length_c   1.000
_cell.angle_alpha   90.00
_cell.angle_beta   90.00
_cell.angle_gamma   90.00
#
_symmetry.space_group_name_H-M   'P 1'
#
loop_
_entity.id
_entity.type
_entity.pdbx_description
1 polymer ?
#
loop_
_entity_poly.entity_id
_entity_poly.type
_entity_poly.pdbx_seq_one_letter_code
_entity_poly.pdbx_strand_id
1 'polypeptide(L)'
;TTSLEKRDGEVSCGAGKKLVVSSSDQQASGHPVDGSVKCIDGIWKGTLLNSEQFKSRDVYATCMATDCNDPAKSDDICTTPSCNKDTVIINEEVTSISCPNGNDLYVKTSTTTVTVTGSVTCVDGVWTGKNENNVDFHEETITVTCEAPCSKVTKTDVCLDDPAVCDKEDVDYKESKSVECKTDGFILLVGGKTSEGLTCKSGTWIGTVDGNADFESTDDLTVTCLDEQCTTPHDGTNICTAKQSCSTTYLLKNEDEVS
;
A
#
# COMPACT_ATOMS: atom_id res chain seq x y z
N THR A 1 -16.49 1.42 31.06
CA THR A 1 -16.39 1.40 32.54
C THR A 1 -14.94 1.26 32.95
N THR A 2 -14.46 2.20 33.76
CA THR A 2 -13.12 2.28 34.35
C THR A 2 -13.02 1.30 35.52
N SER A 3 -12.68 0.05 35.23
CA SER A 3 -12.63 -1.00 36.26
C SER A 3 -11.30 -0.91 37.02
N LEU A 4 -11.25 -0.01 38.01
CA LEU A 4 -10.27 -0.08 39.08
C LEU A 4 -10.49 -1.39 39.84
N GLU A 5 -9.50 -2.27 39.85
CA GLU A 5 -9.55 -3.54 40.57
C GLU A 5 -9.01 -3.36 41.99
N LYS A 6 -9.74 -3.91 42.97
CA LYS A 6 -9.35 -3.88 44.38
C LYS A 6 -9.38 -5.29 44.93
N ARG A 7 -8.24 -5.78 45.43
CA ARG A 7 -8.14 -7.11 46.07
C ARG A 7 -7.25 -7.02 47.29
N ASP A 8 -7.77 -7.35 48.47
CA ASP A 8 -7.03 -7.53 49.73
C ASP A 8 -5.79 -6.62 49.91
N GLY A 9 -6.01 -5.31 49.98
CA GLY A 9 -4.94 -4.32 50.18
C GLY A 9 -4.12 -4.00 48.93
N GLU A 10 -4.54 -4.43 47.75
CA GLU A 10 -3.93 -4.10 46.45
C GLU A 10 -4.94 -3.38 45.56
N VAL A 11 -4.46 -2.38 44.83
CA VAL A 11 -5.20 -1.65 43.80
C VAL A 11 -4.44 -1.75 42.48
N SER A 12 -5.14 -2.14 41.43
CA SER A 12 -4.63 -2.24 40.07
C SER A 12 -5.69 -1.82 39.06
N CYS A 13 -5.32 -1.79 37.78
CA CYS A 13 -6.28 -1.66 36.68
C CYS A 13 -6.38 -2.98 35.92
N GLY A 14 -7.53 -3.20 35.28
CA GLY A 14 -7.68 -4.28 34.32
C GLY A 14 -6.72 -4.15 33.13
N ALA A 15 -6.62 -5.21 32.32
CA ALA A 15 -5.74 -5.25 31.16
C ALA A 15 -5.87 -4.01 30.25
N GLY A 16 -4.75 -3.55 29.70
CA GLY A 16 -4.70 -2.40 28.80
C GLY A 16 -4.79 -1.02 29.47
N LYS A 17 -4.85 -0.94 30.80
CA LYS A 17 -4.98 0.34 31.52
C LYS A 17 -3.81 0.58 32.45
N LYS A 18 -3.40 1.84 32.53
CA LYS A 18 -2.40 2.32 33.47
C LYS A 18 -3.09 2.78 34.76
N LEU A 19 -2.62 2.29 35.89
CA LEU A 19 -3.02 2.79 37.19
C LEU A 19 -2.42 4.18 37.43
N VAL A 20 -3.22 5.13 37.88
CA VAL A 20 -2.78 6.47 38.27
C VAL A 20 -3.15 6.71 39.72
N VAL A 21 -2.17 7.10 40.54
CA VAL A 21 -2.35 7.31 41.98
C VAL A 21 -1.89 8.69 42.43
N SER A 22 -2.48 9.20 43.50
CA SER A 22 -2.06 10.43 44.18
C SER A 22 -2.22 10.30 45.69
N SER A 23 -1.43 11.05 46.45
CA SER A 23 -1.62 11.25 47.89
C SER A 23 -2.66 12.32 48.22
N SER A 24 -3.20 13.03 47.21
CA SER A 24 -4.22 14.07 47.36
C SER A 24 -5.35 13.93 46.34
N ASP A 25 -6.49 14.55 46.61
CA ASP A 25 -7.64 14.64 45.69
C ASP A 25 -7.55 15.84 44.73
N GLN A 26 -6.42 16.56 44.72
CA GLN A 26 -6.24 17.72 43.85
C GLN A 26 -6.21 17.31 42.38
N GLN A 27 -6.85 18.14 41.54
CA GLN A 27 -6.84 17.96 40.09
C GLN A 27 -5.41 17.91 39.55
N ALA A 28 -5.16 17.00 38.61
CA ALA A 28 -3.86 16.80 37.97
C ALA A 28 -2.69 16.44 38.91
N SER A 29 -2.97 15.98 40.13
CA SER A 29 -1.95 15.48 41.07
C SER A 29 -1.58 14.00 40.87
N GLY A 30 -2.13 13.35 39.84
CA GLY A 30 -1.98 11.91 39.61
C GLY A 30 -0.61 11.53 39.03
N HIS A 31 -0.10 10.40 39.48
CA HIS A 31 1.15 9.79 39.01
C HIS A 31 0.90 8.38 38.50
N PRO A 32 1.30 8.05 37.25
CA PRO A 32 1.10 6.72 36.70
C PRO A 32 2.04 5.69 37.34
N VAL A 33 1.51 4.51 37.60
CA VAL A 33 2.14 3.39 38.32
C VAL A 33 2.48 2.27 37.33
N ASP A 34 3.65 1.67 37.52
CA ASP A 34 4.03 0.41 36.89
C ASP A 34 3.39 -0.76 37.66
N GLY A 35 2.28 -1.26 37.11
CA GLY A 35 1.51 -2.36 37.70
C GLY A 35 0.52 -1.92 38.78
N SER A 36 0.79 -2.24 40.04
CA SER A 36 -0.15 -2.11 41.15
C SER A 36 0.42 -1.39 42.36
N VAL A 37 -0.47 -0.93 43.26
CA VAL A 37 -0.11 -0.35 44.55
C VAL A 37 -0.66 -1.24 45.67
N LYS A 38 0.19 -1.56 46.65
CA LYS A 38 -0.13 -2.44 47.79
C LYS A 38 -0.04 -1.71 49.12
N CYS A 39 -1.02 -1.94 49.99
CA CYS A 39 -1.04 -1.47 51.37
C CYS A 39 -0.27 -2.46 52.24
N ILE A 40 0.89 -2.02 52.74
CA ILE A 40 1.77 -2.80 53.61
C ILE A 40 2.03 -1.97 54.86
N ASP A 41 1.70 -2.52 56.02
CA ASP A 41 1.82 -1.86 57.33
C ASP A 41 1.08 -0.49 57.39
N GLY A 42 -0.10 -0.42 56.76
CA GLY A 42 -0.92 0.80 56.73
C GLY A 42 -0.40 1.89 55.78
N ILE A 43 0.53 1.55 54.89
CA ILE A 43 1.10 2.46 53.89
C ILE A 43 0.94 1.85 52.50
N TRP A 44 0.33 2.60 51.59
CA TRP A 44 0.26 2.27 50.17
C TRP A 44 1.63 2.49 49.51
N LYS A 45 2.12 1.46 48.82
CA LYS A 45 3.43 1.42 48.16
C LYS A 45 3.29 0.88 46.74
N GLY A 46 4.00 1.48 45.80
CA GLY A 46 4.09 1.02 44.41
C GLY A 46 5.23 1.71 43.67
N THR A 47 5.53 1.23 42.46
CA THR A 47 6.57 1.82 41.61
C THR A 47 5.91 2.72 40.57
N LEU A 48 6.32 3.97 40.47
CA LEU A 48 5.87 4.89 39.43
C LEU A 48 6.57 4.55 38.09
N LEU A 49 5.98 4.92 36.95
CA LEU A 49 6.57 4.64 35.63
C LEU A 49 7.97 5.25 35.43
N ASN A 50 8.29 6.33 36.16
CA ASN A 50 9.64 6.92 36.17
C ASN A 50 10.63 6.18 37.10
N SER A 51 10.28 4.98 37.56
CA SER A 51 11.03 4.16 38.52
C SER A 51 11.12 4.71 39.95
N GLU A 52 10.43 5.81 40.28
CA GLU A 52 10.33 6.30 41.65
C GLU A 52 9.35 5.47 42.49
N GLN A 53 9.42 5.58 43.82
CA GLN A 53 8.52 4.88 44.71
C GLN A 53 7.36 5.80 45.13
N PHE A 54 6.13 5.35 44.91
CA PHE A 54 4.96 5.93 45.54
C PHE A 54 4.86 5.42 46.98
N LYS A 55 4.68 6.32 47.94
CA LYS A 55 4.46 5.98 49.35
C LYS A 55 3.52 6.97 50.01
N SER A 56 2.35 6.51 50.45
CA SER A 56 1.40 7.37 51.16
C SER A 56 0.52 6.59 52.13
N ARG A 57 0.02 7.26 53.17
CA ARG A 57 -0.98 6.70 54.08
C ARG A 57 -2.36 6.68 53.44
N ASP A 58 -2.69 7.73 52.69
CA ASP A 58 -3.91 7.87 51.92
C ASP A 58 -3.60 7.77 50.42
N VAL A 59 -4.46 7.10 49.64
CA VAL A 59 -4.29 6.96 48.19
C VAL A 59 -5.59 7.24 47.47
N TYR A 60 -5.52 8.12 46.46
CA TYR A 60 -6.55 8.34 45.46
C TYR A 60 -6.09 7.62 44.20
N ALA A 61 -6.92 6.75 43.63
CA ALA A 61 -6.54 5.90 42.50
C ALA A 61 -7.60 5.90 41.40
N THR A 62 -7.15 5.93 40.15
CA THR A 62 -7.99 5.80 38.96
C THR A 62 -7.23 5.04 37.86
N CYS A 63 -7.93 4.65 36.80
CA CYS A 63 -7.33 4.03 35.62
C CYS A 63 -7.39 4.99 34.44
N MET A 64 -6.27 5.13 33.73
CA MET A 64 -6.20 5.80 32.44
C MET A 64 -5.96 4.77 31.33
N ALA A 65 -6.33 5.13 30.10
CA ALA A 65 -6.01 4.31 28.94
C ALA A 65 -4.48 4.20 28.78
N THR A 66 -4.01 3.04 28.34
CA THR A 66 -2.63 2.89 27.87
C THR A 66 -2.55 3.37 26.44
N ASP A 67 -1.52 4.16 26.13
CA ASP A 67 -1.17 4.50 24.76
C ASP A 67 -0.73 3.22 24.02
N CYS A 68 -1.16 3.05 22.78
CA CYS A 68 -0.65 1.96 21.96
C CYS A 68 0.79 2.22 21.53
N ASN A 69 1.52 1.15 21.28
CA ASN A 69 2.79 1.24 20.57
C ASN A 69 2.56 1.75 19.15
N ASP A 70 3.49 2.56 18.64
CA ASP A 70 3.46 3.00 17.26
C ASP A 70 3.47 1.77 16.33
N PRO A 71 2.58 1.72 15.33
CA PRO A 71 2.55 0.62 14.38
C PRO A 71 3.82 0.65 13.52
N ALA A 72 4.44 -0.50 13.32
CA ALA A 72 5.53 -0.60 12.36
C ALA A 72 4.97 -0.50 10.93
N LYS A 73 5.71 0.13 10.02
CA LYS A 73 5.33 0.27 8.60
C LYS A 73 6.25 -0.58 7.73
N SER A 74 5.71 -1.52 6.94
CA SER A 74 6.53 -2.34 6.02
C SER A 74 5.71 -2.90 4.86
N ASP A 75 6.23 -2.77 3.64
CA ASP A 75 5.64 -3.36 2.43
C ASP A 75 5.88 -4.86 2.30
N ASP A 76 6.79 -5.44 3.09
CA ASP A 76 7.11 -6.87 3.04
C ASP A 76 5.94 -7.76 3.49
N ILE A 77 4.95 -7.17 4.17
CA ILE A 77 3.75 -7.88 4.61
C ILE A 77 2.69 -7.95 3.50
N CYS A 78 2.89 -7.21 2.40
CA CYS A 78 1.94 -7.13 1.31
C CYS A 78 1.77 -8.49 0.65
N THR A 79 0.51 -8.85 0.38
CA THR A 79 0.18 -10.05 -0.42
C THR A 79 -0.02 -9.72 -1.89
N THR A 80 -0.11 -8.42 -2.21
CA THR A 80 -0.22 -7.88 -3.57
C THR A 80 1.13 -7.29 -4.03
N PRO A 81 1.28 -7.02 -5.33
CA PRO A 81 2.50 -6.42 -5.89
C PRO A 81 2.64 -4.93 -5.57
N SER A 82 1.54 -4.29 -5.17
CA SER A 82 1.42 -2.85 -5.11
C SER A 82 0.91 -2.44 -3.73
N CYS A 83 1.82 -2.44 -2.76
CA CYS A 83 1.61 -1.78 -1.48
C CYS A 83 2.48 -0.53 -1.35
N ASN A 84 2.04 0.35 -0.46
CA ASN A 84 2.79 1.52 -0.08
C ASN A 84 2.58 1.83 1.41
N LYS A 85 3.59 1.55 2.23
CA LYS A 85 3.57 1.81 3.67
C LYS A 85 3.53 3.31 3.99
N ASP A 86 4.02 4.14 3.08
CA ASP A 86 4.09 5.59 3.29
C ASP A 86 2.71 6.25 3.14
N THR A 87 1.73 5.58 2.53
CA THR A 87 0.35 6.06 2.43
C THR A 87 -0.51 5.69 3.65
N VAL A 88 0.03 4.93 4.62
CA VAL A 88 -0.68 4.60 5.85
C VAL A 88 -1.00 5.86 6.65
N ILE A 89 -2.30 6.11 6.85
CA ILE A 89 -2.83 7.24 7.60
C ILE A 89 -2.98 6.83 9.06
N ILE A 90 -2.25 7.51 9.94
CA ILE A 90 -2.38 7.38 11.39
C ILE A 90 -3.09 8.63 11.89
N ASN A 91 -4.30 8.47 12.41
CA ASN A 91 -5.03 9.55 13.07
C ASN A 91 -4.75 9.48 14.58
N GLU A 92 -3.91 10.40 15.06
CA GLU A 92 -3.49 10.46 16.46
C GLU A 92 -4.63 10.87 17.41
N GLU A 93 -5.64 11.63 16.94
CA GLU A 93 -6.74 12.09 17.78
C GLU A 93 -7.70 10.96 18.19
N VAL A 94 -7.95 10.02 17.26
CA VAL A 94 -8.84 8.86 17.48
C VAL A 94 -8.06 7.54 17.55
N THR A 95 -6.73 7.62 17.56
CA THR A 95 -5.80 6.49 17.60
C THR A 95 -6.17 5.38 16.62
N SER A 96 -6.44 5.76 15.36
CA SER A 96 -6.87 4.82 14.31
C SER A 96 -5.91 4.80 13.13
N ILE A 97 -5.78 3.64 12.50
CA ILE A 97 -4.99 3.42 11.30
C ILE A 97 -5.93 3.06 10.15
N SER A 98 -5.73 3.70 9.00
CA SER A 98 -6.52 3.44 7.79
C SER A 98 -5.69 3.70 6.53
N CYS A 99 -6.25 3.34 5.39
CA CYS A 99 -5.69 3.60 4.08
C CYS A 99 -6.50 4.65 3.31
N PRO A 100 -5.86 5.41 2.40
CA PRO A 100 -6.56 6.40 1.59
C PRO A 100 -7.60 5.75 0.69
N ASN A 101 -8.63 6.51 0.32
CA ASN A 101 -9.65 6.13 -0.66
C ASN A 101 -10.42 4.83 -0.36
N GLY A 102 -10.35 4.33 0.87
CA GLY A 102 -10.97 3.05 1.24
C GLY A 102 -10.22 1.83 0.73
N ASN A 103 -8.95 1.98 0.33
CA ASN A 103 -8.08 0.87 -0.04
C ASN A 103 -7.91 -0.11 1.13
N ASP A 104 -7.52 -1.35 0.80
CA ASP A 104 -7.32 -2.37 1.80
C ASP A 104 -6.10 -2.07 2.69
N LEU A 105 -6.28 -2.30 4.00
CA LEU A 105 -5.21 -2.21 4.99
C LEU A 105 -4.71 -3.62 5.30
N TYR A 106 -3.44 -3.90 5.05
CA TYR A 106 -2.81 -5.15 5.46
C TYR A 106 -2.19 -4.98 6.85
N VAL A 107 -2.51 -5.90 7.75
CA VAL A 107 -2.02 -5.90 9.13
C VAL A 107 -1.36 -7.24 9.43
N LYS A 108 -0.06 -7.21 9.73
CA LYS A 108 0.66 -8.36 10.25
C LYS A 108 0.55 -8.38 11.77
N THR A 109 -0.09 -9.43 12.25
CA THR A 109 -0.21 -9.82 13.66
C THR A 109 0.93 -10.76 14.04
N SER A 110 0.96 -11.22 15.29
CA SER A 110 1.95 -12.19 15.78
C SER A 110 1.89 -13.54 15.03
N THR A 111 0.73 -13.89 14.46
CA THR A 111 0.48 -15.22 13.88
C THR A 111 0.32 -15.20 12.36
N THR A 112 -0.19 -14.12 11.78
CA THR A 112 -0.46 -14.04 10.34
C THR A 112 -0.58 -12.59 9.86
N THR A 113 -0.45 -12.39 8.56
CA THR A 113 -0.99 -11.19 7.89
C THR A 113 -2.49 -11.38 7.67
N VAL A 114 -3.27 -10.34 7.95
CA VAL A 114 -4.70 -10.26 7.66
C VAL A 114 -4.98 -9.01 6.83
N THR A 115 -5.96 -9.10 5.92
CA THR A 115 -6.56 -7.95 5.28
C THR A 115 -7.65 -7.39 6.19
N VAL A 116 -7.61 -6.08 6.45
CA VAL A 116 -8.56 -5.36 7.30
C VAL A 116 -9.40 -4.44 6.42
N THR A 117 -10.70 -4.65 6.47
CA THR A 117 -11.66 -3.76 5.82
C THR A 117 -11.93 -2.55 6.73
N GLY A 118 -11.53 -1.36 6.28
CA GLY A 118 -11.76 -0.11 7.00
C GLY A 118 -10.56 0.34 7.82
N SER A 119 -10.65 0.27 9.15
CA SER A 119 -9.63 0.79 10.06
C SER A 119 -9.33 -0.12 11.25
N VAL A 120 -8.12 0.02 11.78
CA VAL A 120 -7.72 -0.54 13.07
C VAL A 120 -7.77 0.58 14.10
N THR A 121 -8.27 0.30 15.29
CA THR A 121 -8.37 1.28 16.38
C THR A 121 -7.58 0.77 17.58
N CYS A 122 -6.79 1.66 18.18
CA CYS A 122 -6.18 1.42 19.48
C CYS A 122 -7.21 1.62 20.58
N VAL A 123 -7.35 0.63 21.46
CA VAL A 123 -8.15 0.75 22.68
C VAL A 123 -7.33 0.20 23.82
N ASP A 124 -7.07 1.04 24.82
CA ASP A 124 -6.39 0.61 26.06
C ASP A 124 -5.06 -0.13 25.74
N GLY A 125 -4.20 0.45 24.89
CA GLY A 125 -2.89 -0.10 24.55
C GLY A 125 -2.90 -1.30 23.61
N VAL A 126 -4.06 -1.73 23.13
CA VAL A 126 -4.23 -2.88 22.23
C VAL A 126 -4.81 -2.41 20.91
N TRP A 127 -4.15 -2.76 19.81
CA TRP A 127 -4.67 -2.56 18.46
C TRP A 127 -5.75 -3.60 18.17
N THR A 128 -6.92 -3.10 17.79
CA THR A 128 -8.11 -3.91 17.55
C THR A 128 -8.68 -3.63 16.18
N GLY A 129 -9.06 -4.69 15.48
CA GLY A 129 -9.63 -4.59 14.14
C GLY A 129 -10.32 -5.88 13.74
N LYS A 130 -10.89 -5.87 12.53
CA LYS A 130 -11.60 -7.02 11.96
C LYS A 130 -10.97 -7.40 10.63
N ASN A 131 -10.73 -8.69 10.44
CA ASN A 131 -10.29 -9.18 9.15
C ASN A 131 -11.44 -9.25 8.13
N GLU A 132 -11.12 -9.59 6.89
CA GLU A 132 -12.09 -9.81 5.79
C GLU A 132 -13.21 -10.82 6.13
N ASN A 133 -12.98 -11.74 7.07
CA ASN A 133 -13.94 -12.74 7.54
C ASN A 133 -14.76 -12.25 8.75
N ASN A 134 -14.66 -10.95 9.08
CA ASN A 134 -15.30 -10.30 10.23
C ASN A 134 -14.93 -10.96 11.58
N VAL A 135 -13.71 -11.53 11.66
CA VAL A 135 -13.13 -12.06 12.90
C VAL A 135 -12.29 -10.95 13.53
N ASP A 136 -12.55 -10.68 14.81
CA ASP A 136 -11.81 -9.71 15.60
C ASP A 136 -10.38 -10.20 15.88
N PHE A 137 -9.42 -9.28 15.85
CA PHE A 137 -8.07 -9.50 16.35
C PHE A 137 -7.69 -8.42 17.36
N HIS A 138 -6.77 -8.78 18.25
CA HIS A 138 -6.28 -7.95 19.34
C HIS A 138 -4.78 -8.16 19.50
N GLU A 139 -3.98 -7.12 19.27
CA GLU A 139 -2.51 -7.20 19.30
C GLU A 139 -1.90 -5.96 19.95
N GLU A 140 -0.88 -6.15 20.79
CA GLU A 140 -0.15 -5.02 21.42
C GLU A 140 0.77 -4.29 20.43
N THR A 141 1.24 -5.02 19.40
CA THR A 141 2.11 -4.51 18.34
C THR A 141 1.62 -5.04 17.00
N ILE A 142 1.59 -4.17 16.00
CA ILE A 142 1.20 -4.53 14.63
C ILE A 142 2.20 -3.95 13.63
N THR A 143 2.34 -4.62 12.49
CA THR A 143 2.96 -4.04 11.30
C THR A 143 1.89 -3.81 10.24
N VAL A 144 1.90 -2.66 9.59
CA VAL A 144 0.86 -2.24 8.64
C VAL A 144 1.45 -1.77 7.30
N THR A 145 0.67 -1.96 6.24
CA THR A 145 0.86 -1.30 4.95
C THR A 145 -0.49 -1.15 4.25
N CYS A 146 -0.58 -0.22 3.32
CA CYS A 146 -1.78 0.00 2.52
C CYS A 146 -1.63 -0.61 1.14
N GLU A 147 -2.72 -1.17 0.65
CA GLU A 147 -2.86 -1.41 -0.77
C GLU A 147 -2.74 -0.08 -1.53
N ALA A 148 -1.95 -0.10 -2.59
CA ALA A 148 -1.71 1.02 -3.47
C ALA A 148 -1.88 0.54 -4.92
N PRO A 149 -3.13 0.29 -5.36
CA PRO A 149 -3.38 -0.13 -6.73
C PRO A 149 -2.99 1.00 -7.68
N CYS A 150 -2.38 0.67 -8.82
CA CYS A 150 -2.12 1.67 -9.85
C CYS A 150 -3.43 2.10 -10.54
N SER A 151 -3.35 3.26 -11.17
CA SER A 151 -4.44 3.82 -11.98
C SER A 151 -4.90 2.87 -13.08
N LYS A 152 -6.13 3.07 -13.54
CA LYS A 152 -6.78 2.16 -14.47
C LYS A 152 -6.09 2.20 -15.83
N VAL A 153 -5.94 1.04 -16.45
CA VAL A 153 -5.46 0.90 -17.82
C VAL A 153 -6.65 0.67 -18.75
N THR A 154 -6.81 1.55 -19.74
CA THR A 154 -7.82 1.44 -20.80
C THR A 154 -7.16 0.99 -22.10
N LYS A 155 -7.59 -0.15 -22.61
CA LYS A 155 -7.15 -0.67 -23.91
C LYS A 155 -7.87 0.06 -25.04
N THR A 156 -7.16 0.43 -26.10
CA THR A 156 -7.71 1.14 -27.26
C THR A 156 -7.19 0.54 -28.57
N ASP A 157 -7.95 0.64 -29.66
CA ASP A 157 -7.49 0.27 -31.03
C ASP A 157 -6.93 1.50 -31.78
N VAL A 158 -6.79 2.64 -31.10
CA VAL A 158 -6.40 3.90 -31.75
C VAL A 158 -4.88 4.04 -31.77
N CYS A 159 -4.33 3.99 -32.98
CA CYS A 159 -2.99 4.45 -33.27
C CYS A 159 -3.01 5.77 -34.02
N LEU A 160 -1.96 6.57 -33.82
CA LEU A 160 -1.91 7.97 -34.25
C LEU A 160 -2.11 8.13 -35.77
N ASP A 161 -1.73 7.13 -36.58
CA ASP A 161 -1.70 7.25 -38.05
C ASP A 161 -2.46 6.16 -38.83
N ASP A 162 -2.57 4.92 -38.34
CA ASP A 162 -3.35 3.85 -38.97
C ASP A 162 -3.93 2.88 -37.91
N PRO A 163 -5.27 2.77 -37.76
CA PRO A 163 -5.88 1.82 -36.83
C PRO A 163 -5.64 0.35 -37.19
N ALA A 164 -5.29 0.03 -38.44
CA ALA A 164 -5.17 -1.35 -38.91
C ALA A 164 -3.91 -2.06 -38.39
N VAL A 165 -2.91 -1.32 -37.91
CA VAL A 165 -1.65 -1.85 -37.36
C VAL A 165 -1.67 -2.02 -35.85
N CYS A 166 -2.79 -1.70 -35.20
CA CYS A 166 -2.90 -1.75 -33.75
C CYS A 166 -3.92 -2.75 -33.26
N ASP A 167 -3.51 -3.50 -32.24
CA ASP A 167 -4.31 -4.56 -31.65
C ASP A 167 -4.36 -4.36 -30.14
N LYS A 168 -5.52 -3.92 -29.63
CA LYS A 168 -5.74 -3.81 -28.20
C LYS A 168 -5.83 -5.17 -27.50
N GLU A 169 -6.22 -6.22 -28.24
CA GLU A 169 -6.36 -7.56 -27.69
C GLU A 169 -4.99 -8.20 -27.42
N ASP A 170 -3.95 -7.73 -28.11
CA ASP A 170 -2.56 -8.10 -27.84
C ASP A 170 -2.01 -7.49 -26.55
N VAL A 171 -2.66 -6.47 -25.97
CA VAL A 171 -2.27 -5.94 -24.66
C VAL A 171 -2.45 -7.03 -23.57
N ASP A 172 -1.36 -7.44 -22.95
CA ASP A 172 -1.34 -8.23 -21.72
C ASP A 172 -1.38 -7.29 -20.51
N TYR A 173 -2.54 -7.21 -19.86
CA TYR A 173 -2.70 -6.46 -18.62
C TYR A 173 -2.83 -7.44 -17.45
N LYS A 174 -1.78 -7.54 -16.65
CA LYS A 174 -1.73 -8.41 -15.48
C LYS A 174 -2.25 -7.68 -14.25
N GLU A 175 -3.53 -7.32 -14.23
CA GLU A 175 -4.28 -6.78 -13.06
C GLU A 175 -3.42 -5.97 -12.07
N SER A 176 -2.94 -4.80 -12.51
CA SER A 176 -2.13 -3.87 -11.69
C SER A 176 -0.76 -4.41 -11.28
N LYS A 177 -0.17 -5.33 -12.05
CA LYS A 177 1.25 -5.75 -11.98
C LYS A 177 2.06 -5.16 -13.10
N SER A 178 1.62 -5.42 -14.32
CA SER A 178 2.33 -5.01 -15.52
C SER A 178 1.38 -4.85 -16.70
N VAL A 179 1.85 -4.08 -17.67
CA VAL A 179 1.24 -3.92 -19.00
C VAL A 179 2.35 -4.13 -20.02
N GLU A 180 2.14 -5.08 -20.92
CA GLU A 180 3.05 -5.41 -22.02
C GLU A 180 2.24 -5.93 -23.22
N CYS A 181 2.89 -6.16 -24.35
CA CYS A 181 2.28 -6.84 -25.50
C CYS A 181 2.53 -8.34 -25.41
N LYS A 182 1.53 -9.16 -25.78
CA LYS A 182 1.63 -10.63 -25.70
C LYS A 182 2.52 -11.19 -26.79
N THR A 183 2.47 -10.59 -27.97
CA THR A 183 3.09 -11.13 -29.18
C THR A 183 4.44 -10.48 -29.44
N ASP A 184 5.47 -11.30 -29.68
CA ASP A 184 6.78 -10.82 -30.10
C ASP A 184 6.66 -10.04 -31.42
N GLY A 185 7.30 -8.87 -31.50
CA GLY A 185 7.21 -7.97 -32.65
C GLY A 185 6.10 -6.92 -32.53
N PHE A 186 5.33 -6.91 -31.44
CA PHE A 186 4.48 -5.79 -31.08
C PHE A 186 5.17 -4.87 -30.07
N ILE A 187 4.99 -3.55 -30.24
CA ILE A 187 5.45 -2.54 -29.28
C ILE A 187 4.25 -1.97 -28.52
N LEU A 188 4.40 -1.87 -27.20
CA LEU A 188 3.40 -1.21 -26.37
C LEU A 188 3.39 0.30 -26.67
N LEU A 189 2.21 0.87 -26.90
CA LEU A 189 2.01 2.31 -26.94
C LEU A 189 1.28 2.77 -25.68
N VAL A 190 1.80 3.79 -25.01
CA VAL A 190 1.21 4.46 -23.85
C VAL A 190 0.86 5.89 -24.26
N GLY A 191 -0.43 6.20 -24.36
CA GLY A 191 -0.89 7.50 -24.87
C GLY A 191 -0.40 7.80 -26.29
N GLY A 192 -0.18 6.77 -27.11
CA GLY A 192 0.36 6.86 -28.47
C GLY A 192 1.89 6.92 -28.56
N LYS A 193 2.61 6.83 -27.43
CA LYS A 193 4.09 6.82 -27.40
C LYS A 193 4.61 5.42 -27.15
N THR A 194 5.70 5.04 -27.83
CA THR A 194 6.31 3.71 -27.66
C THR A 194 6.78 3.46 -26.24
N SER A 195 6.69 2.21 -25.80
CA SER A 195 7.04 1.76 -24.46
C SER A 195 7.58 0.34 -24.50
N GLU A 196 8.53 0.06 -23.60
CA GLU A 196 9.09 -1.29 -23.39
C GLU A 196 8.27 -2.11 -22.38
N GLY A 197 7.13 -1.57 -21.95
CA GLY A 197 6.30 -2.13 -20.89
C GLY A 197 6.26 -1.24 -19.66
N LEU A 198 5.21 -1.43 -18.87
CA LEU A 198 5.02 -0.75 -17.60
C LEU A 198 4.86 -1.77 -16.48
N THR A 199 5.41 -1.44 -15.32
CA THR A 199 5.21 -2.18 -14.07
C THR A 199 4.51 -1.27 -13.07
N CYS A 200 3.56 -1.79 -12.33
CA CYS A 200 2.93 -1.07 -11.23
C CYS A 200 3.77 -1.24 -9.96
N LYS A 201 4.15 -0.14 -9.32
CA LYS A 201 4.84 -0.15 -8.04
C LYS A 201 4.27 0.94 -7.15
N SER A 202 3.75 0.54 -5.99
CA SER A 202 3.28 1.46 -4.94
C SER A 202 2.27 2.51 -5.42
N GLY A 203 1.36 2.12 -6.33
CA GLY A 203 0.33 3.00 -6.91
C GLY A 203 0.77 3.77 -8.15
N THR A 204 2.02 3.59 -8.58
CA THR A 204 2.61 4.31 -9.73
C THR A 204 2.98 3.34 -10.84
N TRP A 205 2.56 3.64 -12.07
CA TRP A 205 3.07 2.98 -13.27
C TRP A 205 4.47 3.48 -13.57
N ILE A 206 5.43 2.57 -13.62
CA ILE A 206 6.84 2.84 -13.89
C ILE A 206 7.32 2.05 -15.12
N GLY A 207 8.20 2.63 -15.93
CA GLY A 207 8.80 1.94 -17.07
C GLY A 207 9.44 2.90 -18.08
N THR A 208 9.69 2.39 -19.29
CA THR A 208 10.21 3.20 -20.40
C THR A 208 9.06 3.68 -21.27
N VAL A 209 8.91 4.99 -21.48
CA VAL A 209 7.95 5.57 -22.46
C VAL A 209 8.64 6.67 -23.25
N ASP A 210 8.57 6.62 -24.58
CA ASP A 210 9.16 7.62 -25.49
C ASP A 210 10.67 7.81 -25.26
N GLY A 211 11.37 6.72 -24.94
CA GLY A 211 12.79 6.74 -24.58
C GLY A 211 13.11 7.31 -23.19
N ASN A 212 12.11 7.74 -22.41
CA ASN A 212 12.29 8.07 -21.00
C ASN A 212 12.19 6.80 -20.15
N ALA A 213 13.33 6.29 -19.66
CA ALA A 213 13.41 5.11 -18.81
C ALA A 213 12.82 5.29 -17.39
N ASP A 214 12.65 6.54 -16.96
CA ASP A 214 12.11 6.91 -15.66
C ASP A 214 10.69 7.48 -15.82
N PHE A 215 9.87 6.93 -16.73
CA PHE A 215 8.46 7.32 -16.81
C PHE A 215 7.74 6.90 -15.54
N GLU A 216 7.03 7.83 -14.92
CA GLU A 216 6.18 7.61 -13.76
C GLU A 216 4.80 8.22 -14.01
N SER A 217 3.73 7.48 -13.74
CA SER A 217 2.37 8.01 -13.81
C SER A 217 1.45 7.42 -12.75
N THR A 218 0.65 8.31 -12.16
CA THR A 218 -0.46 7.98 -11.24
C THR A 218 -1.83 8.23 -11.88
N ASP A 219 -1.85 8.66 -13.15
CA ASP A 219 -3.06 8.95 -13.91
C ASP A 219 -3.52 7.71 -14.70
N ASP A 220 -4.80 7.65 -15.03
CA ASP A 220 -5.34 6.59 -15.89
C ASP A 220 -4.59 6.54 -17.23
N LEU A 221 -4.18 5.35 -17.63
CA LEU A 221 -3.41 5.13 -18.84
C LEU A 221 -4.30 4.63 -19.98
N THR A 222 -3.99 5.07 -21.20
CA THR A 222 -4.55 4.49 -22.42
C THR A 222 -3.44 3.76 -23.16
N VAL A 223 -3.66 2.49 -23.48
CA VAL A 223 -2.63 1.63 -24.08
C VAL A 223 -3.15 0.82 -25.26
N THR A 224 -2.25 0.50 -26.19
CA THR A 224 -2.46 -0.42 -27.31
C THR A 224 -1.14 -1.10 -27.66
N CYS A 225 -1.18 -2.17 -28.44
CA CYS A 225 0.01 -2.75 -29.06
C CYS A 225 0.03 -2.39 -30.55
N LEU A 226 1.21 -1.99 -31.04
CA LEU A 226 1.48 -1.68 -32.44
C LEU A 226 2.27 -2.83 -33.05
N ASP A 227 1.76 -3.41 -34.14
CA ASP A 227 2.47 -4.40 -34.94
C ASP A 227 3.64 -3.73 -35.69
N GLU A 228 4.88 -4.11 -35.39
CA GLU A 228 6.05 -3.63 -36.14
C GLU A 228 6.30 -4.39 -37.44
N GLN A 229 5.51 -5.42 -37.75
CA GLN A 229 5.69 -6.14 -39.00
C GLN A 229 5.36 -5.22 -40.18
N CYS A 230 6.36 -4.95 -41.00
CA CYS A 230 6.19 -4.26 -42.26
C CYS A 230 5.10 -4.97 -43.08
N THR A 231 4.07 -4.23 -43.49
CA THR A 231 3.13 -4.74 -44.49
C THR A 231 3.90 -5.18 -45.73
N THR A 232 3.47 -6.26 -46.37
CA THR A 232 4.08 -6.69 -47.63
C THR A 232 4.04 -5.52 -48.62
N PRO A 233 5.20 -5.08 -49.16
CA PRO A 233 5.22 -3.95 -50.07
C PRO A 233 4.34 -4.27 -51.30
N HIS A 234 3.47 -3.34 -51.64
CA HIS A 234 2.64 -3.44 -52.84
C HIS A 234 3.35 -2.86 -54.06
N ASP A 235 3.18 -3.50 -55.21
CA ASP A 235 3.68 -3.02 -56.49
C ASP A 235 3.06 -1.66 -56.85
N GLY A 236 3.87 -0.60 -56.79
CA GLY A 236 3.49 0.75 -57.18
C GLY A 236 4.08 1.12 -58.54
N THR A 237 3.33 0.94 -59.63
CA THR A 237 3.78 1.40 -60.97
C THR A 237 3.54 2.90 -61.20
N ASN A 238 2.70 3.52 -60.36
CA ASN A 238 2.22 4.90 -60.52
C ASN A 238 2.87 5.92 -59.58
N ILE A 239 3.79 5.51 -58.70
CA ILE A 239 4.44 6.38 -57.70
C ILE A 239 5.61 7.19 -58.28
N CYS A 240 5.95 6.98 -59.54
CA CYS A 240 7.12 7.57 -60.14
C CYS A 240 6.84 8.96 -60.71
N THR A 241 7.86 9.81 -60.67
CA THR A 241 7.76 11.18 -61.20
C THR A 241 7.30 11.15 -62.65
N ALA A 242 6.47 12.12 -63.06
CA ALA A 242 5.68 12.13 -64.30
C ALA A 242 6.44 11.94 -65.63
N LYS A 243 7.76 11.77 -65.61
CA LYS A 243 8.63 11.54 -66.77
C LYS A 243 9.36 10.19 -66.74
N GLN A 244 9.08 9.31 -65.78
CA GLN A 244 9.70 7.99 -65.66
C GLN A 244 8.61 6.91 -65.64
N SER A 245 8.74 5.91 -66.52
CA SER A 245 7.97 4.68 -66.45
C SER A 245 8.58 3.76 -65.41
N CYS A 246 7.83 3.42 -64.37
CA CYS A 246 8.27 2.44 -63.38
C CYS A 246 7.77 1.05 -63.71
N SER A 247 8.69 0.09 -63.57
CA SER A 247 8.42 -1.32 -63.76
C SER A 247 8.90 -2.09 -62.54
N THR A 248 8.07 -3.01 -62.07
CA THR A 248 8.37 -3.92 -60.96
C THR A 248 9.43 -4.96 -61.34
N THR A 249 9.74 -5.11 -62.65
CA THR A 249 10.76 -6.03 -63.16
C THR A 249 12.18 -5.76 -62.65
N TYR A 250 12.47 -4.55 -62.14
CA TYR A 250 13.79 -4.18 -61.62
C TYR A 250 14.02 -4.56 -60.16
N LEU A 251 13.00 -5.06 -59.43
CA LEU A 251 13.10 -5.43 -58.02
C LEU A 251 13.69 -6.83 -57.77
N LEU A 252 13.80 -7.67 -58.82
CA LEU A 252 14.19 -9.09 -58.71
C LEU A 252 15.65 -9.40 -59.11
N LYS A 253 16.55 -8.42 -59.14
CA LYS A 253 17.98 -8.69 -59.34
C LYS A 253 18.75 -8.34 -58.08
N ASN A 254 18.95 -9.30 -57.18
CA ASN A 254 20.10 -9.40 -56.26
C ASN A 254 20.00 -10.64 -55.34
N GLU A 255 19.74 -11.84 -55.87
CA GLU A 255 19.90 -13.07 -55.06
C GLU A 255 21.02 -14.02 -55.54
N ASP A 256 21.75 -13.72 -56.63
CA ASP A 256 22.77 -14.64 -57.17
C ASP A 256 24.10 -13.95 -57.54
N GLU A 257 24.77 -13.23 -56.64
CA GLU A 257 26.22 -12.96 -56.75
C GLU A 257 26.91 -12.83 -55.38
N VAL A 258 26.96 -13.93 -54.62
CA VAL A 258 28.11 -14.22 -53.72
C VAL A 258 28.35 -15.74 -53.73
N SER A 259 29.27 -16.21 -54.57
CA SER A 259 29.96 -17.50 -54.42
C SER A 259 31.45 -17.24 -54.21
#